data_AF-A0A1F9K627-F1
#
_entry.id   AF-A0A1F9K627-F1
#
_cell.length_a   1.000
_cell.length_b   1.000
_cell.length_c   1.000
_cell.angle_alpha   90.00
_cell.angle_beta   90.00
_cell.angle_gamma   90.00
#
_symmetry.space_group_name_H-M   'P 1'
#
loop_
_entity.id
_entity.type
_entity.pdbx_description
1 polymer ?
#
loop_
_entity_poly.entity_id
_entity_poly.type
_entity_poly.pdbx_seq_one_letter_code
_entity_poly.pdbx_strand_id
1 'polypeptide(L)' 'MAKIDRLKEEIGWLKLVFGLLIAIDVSLVGWLAQNYASSSWVLVVAGVIATAVVTLGVVRINRIAYHRIRELEEA' A
#
# COMPACT_ATOMS: atom_id res chain seq x y z
N MET A 1 2.85 -14.81 25.89
CA MET A 1 4.08 -14.81 25.06
C MET A 1 3.77 -15.20 23.61
N ALA A 2 3.26 -16.41 23.31
CA ALA A 2 3.02 -16.85 21.92
C ALA A 2 2.08 -15.95 21.06
N LYS A 3 1.04 -15.33 21.63
CA LYS A 3 0.16 -14.40 20.87
C LYS A 3 0.86 -13.10 20.49
N ILE A 4 1.63 -12.53 21.41
CA ILE A 4 2.33 -11.25 21.23
C ILE A 4 3.43 -11.37 20.18
N ASP A 5 4.18 -12.47 20.19
CA ASP A 5 5.24 -12.72 19.19
C ASP A 5 4.64 -12.87 17.79
N ARG A 6 3.52 -13.59 17.66
CA ARG A 6 2.80 -13.75 16.39
C ARG A 6 2.26 -12.42 15.86
N LEU A 7 1.74 -11.56 16.75
CA LEU A 7 1.23 -10.24 16.38
C LEU A 7 2.36 -9.30 15.93
N LYS A 8 3.54 -9.37 16.57
CA LYS A 8 4.74 -8.65 16.13
C LYS A 8 5.19 -9.06 14.74
N GLU A 9 5.15 -10.35 14.44
CA GLU A 9 5.50 -10.88 13.12
C GLU A 9 4.50 -10.43 12.05
N GLU A 10 3.19 -10.46 12.34
CA GLU A 10 2.16 -9.91 11.44
C GLU A 10 2.37 -8.42 11.14
N ILE A 11 2.67 -7.61 12.15
CA ILE A 11 2.96 -6.17 11.96
C ILE A 11 4.25 -5.96 11.15
N GLY A 12 5.28 -6.78 11.39
CA GLY A 12 6.51 -6.77 10.60
C GLY A 12 6.23 -7.03 9.13
N TRP A 13 5.40 -8.04 8.84
CA TRP A 13 4.97 -8.36 7.47
C TRP A 13 4.14 -7.23 6.85
N LEU A 14 3.19 -6.67 7.59
CA LEU A 14 2.36 -5.54 7.15
C LEU A 14 3.20 -4.30 6.80
N LYS A 15 4.26 -4.02 7.56
CA LYS A 15 5.20 -2.91 7.25
C LYS A 15 5.92 -3.13 5.92
N LEU A 16 6.35 -4.35 5.62
CA LEU A 16 7.00 -4.68 4.35
C LEU A 16 6.04 -4.47 3.17
N VAL A 17 4.80 -4.96 3.28
CA VAL A 17 3.80 -4.79 2.20
C VAL A 17 3.44 -3.32 2.02
N PHE A 18 3.32 -2.56 3.11
CA PHE A 18 3.07 -1.12 3.05
C PHE A 18 4.19 -0.38 2.30
N GLY A 19 5.45 -0.69 2.60
CA GLY A 19 6.59 -0.14 1.87
C GLY A 19 6.59 -0.52 0.38
N LEU A 20 6.26 -1.77 0.06
CA LEU A 20 6.16 -2.24 -1.32
C LEU A 20 5.04 -1.52 -2.09
N LEU A 21 3.87 -1.34 -1.47
CA LEU A 21 2.75 -0.63 -2.09
C LEU A 21 3.10 0.84 -2.35
N ILE A 22 3.79 1.51 -1.43
CA ILE A 22 4.29 2.88 -1.65
C ILE A 22 5.24 2.94 -2.84
N ALA A 23 6.17 1.99 -2.96
CA ALA A 23 7.09 1.94 -4.09
C ALA A 23 6.34 1.79 -5.42
N ILE A 24 5.32 0.92 -5.46
CA ILE A 24 4.45 0.73 -6.64
C ILE A 24 3.69 2.02 -6.97
N ASP A 25 3.12 2.69 -5.97
CA ASP A 25 2.42 3.97 -6.15
C ASP A 25 3.35 5.05 -6.72
N VAL A 26 4.55 5.21 -6.17
CA VAL A 26 5.54 6.18 -6.66
C VAL A 26 5.97 5.85 -8.09
N SER A 27 6.18 4.58 -8.42
CA SER A 27 6.49 4.14 -9.78
C SER A 27 5.35 4.44 -10.77
N LEU A 28 4.09 4.19 -10.38
CA LEU A 28 2.92 4.50 -11.20
C LEU A 28 2.77 5.99 -11.45
N VAL A 29 2.91 6.81 -10.39
CA VAL A 29 2.86 8.27 -10.50
C VAL A 29 4.01 8.80 -11.36
N GLY A 30 5.22 8.26 -11.19
CA GLY A 30 6.38 8.61 -12.00
C GLY A 30 6.19 8.26 -13.48
N TRP A 31 5.62 7.08 -13.77
CA TRP A 31 5.28 6.69 -15.13
C TRP A 31 4.24 7.63 -15.75
N LEU A 32 3.20 7.98 -14.98
CA LEU A 32 2.15 8.91 -15.40
C LEU A 32 2.74 10.30 -15.72
N ALA A 33 3.60 10.82 -14.85
CA ALA A 33 4.24 12.13 -15.02
C ALA A 33 5.18 12.20 -16.24
N GLN A 34 5.76 11.07 -16.66
CA GLN A 34 6.59 11.00 -17.87
C GLN A 34 5.78 10.76 -19.14
N ASN A 35 4.68 10.01 -19.06
CA ASN A 35 3.93 9.54 -20.23
C ASN A 35 2.63 10.29 -20.50
N TYR A 36 2.19 11.23 -19.64
CA TYR A 36 0.91 11.92 -19.79
C TYR A 36 0.75 12.67 -21.14
N ALA A 37 1.85 13.15 -21.73
CA ALA A 37 1.83 13.95 -22.95
C ALA A 37 2.01 13.13 -24.24
N SER A 38 2.50 11.89 -24.16
CA SER A 38 2.89 11.07 -25.32
C SER A 38 2.09 9.77 -25.45
N SER A 39 1.49 9.29 -24.37
CA SER A 39 0.69 8.05 -24.37
C SER A 39 -0.78 8.29 -24.72
N SER A 40 -1.45 7.25 -25.21
CA SER A 40 -2.89 7.31 -25.50
C SER A 40 -3.68 7.60 -24.23
N TRP A 41 -4.76 8.38 -24.37
CA TRP A 41 -5.71 8.69 -23.30
C TRP A 41 -6.14 7.45 -22.49
N VAL A 42 -6.28 6.30 -23.15
CA VAL A 42 -6.67 5.02 -22.51
C VAL A 42 -5.61 4.57 -21.49
N LEU A 43 -4.33 4.70 -21.83
CA LEU A 43 -3.23 4.33 -20.94
C LEU A 43 -3.11 5.28 -19.75
N VAL A 44 -3.36 6.57 -19.95
CA VAL A 44 -3.37 7.56 -18.86
C VAL A 44 -4.52 7.27 -17.89
N VAL A 45 -5.74 7.01 -18.40
CA VAL A 45 -6.89 6.64 -17.56
C VAL A 45 -6.65 5.32 -16.83
N ALA A 46 -6.10 4.31 -17.50
CA ALA A 46 -5.73 3.05 -16.87
C ALA A 46 -4.68 3.24 -15.76
N GLY A 47 -3.68 4.11 -15.99
CA GLY A 47 -2.68 4.47 -14.98
C GLY A 47 -3.29 5.15 -13.76
N VAL A 48 -4.19 6.13 -13.96
CA VAL A 48 -4.91 6.80 -12.86
C VAL A 48 -5.75 5.82 -12.05
N ILE A 49 -6.48 4.91 -12.72
CA ILE A 49 -7.28 3.87 -12.05
C ILE A 49 -6.35 2.93 -11.26
N ALA A 50 -5.23 2.51 -11.84
CA ALA A 50 -4.26 1.65 -11.18
C ALA A 50 -3.70 2.32 -9.91
N THR A 51 -3.29 3.60 -9.99
CA THR A 51 -2.85 4.37 -8.82
C THR A 51 -3.95 4.44 -7.76
N ALA A 52 -5.20 4.74 -8.14
CA ALA A 52 -6.31 4.79 -7.19
C ALA A 52 -6.53 3.44 -6.48
N VAL A 53 -6.44 2.32 -7.20
CA VAL A 53 -6.55 0.97 -6.63
C VAL A 53 -5.40 0.65 -5.68
N VAL A 54 -4.16 0.98 -6.05
CA VAL A 54 -2.99 0.74 -5.20
C VAL A 54 -3.07 1.60 -3.94
N THR A 55 -3.44 2.86 -4.05
CA THR A 55 -3.67 3.76 -2.91
C THR A 55 -4.78 3.22 -1.98
N LEU A 56 -5.88 2.68 -2.52
CA LEU A 56 -6.90 2.02 -1.70
C LEU A 56 -6.33 0.79 -0.97
N GLY A 57 -5.48 0.01 -1.64
CA GLY A 57 -4.73 -1.09 -1.03
C GLY A 57 -3.87 -0.63 0.14
N VAL A 58 -3.11 0.46 -0.03
CA VAL A 58 -2.30 1.10 1.02
C VAL A 58 -3.16 1.48 2.22
N VAL A 59 -4.30 2.13 1.99
CA VAL A 59 -5.22 2.55 3.08
C VAL A 59 -5.78 1.34 3.83
N ARG A 60 -6.15 0.26 3.12
CA ARG A 60 -6.64 -0.97 3.74
C ARG A 60 -5.57 -1.64 4.59
N ILE A 61 -4.36 -1.79 4.07
CA ILE A 61 -3.22 -2.35 4.81
C ILE A 61 -2.91 -1.51 6.04
N ASN A 62 -2.89 -0.18 5.90
CA ASN A 62 -2.64 0.72 7.02
C ASN A 62 -3.71 0.58 8.11
N ARG A 63 -5.00 0.46 7.74
CA ARG A 63 -6.08 0.21 8.70
C ARG A 63 -5.93 -1.12 9.43
N ILE A 64 -5.55 -2.19 8.71
CA ILE A 64 -5.32 -3.51 9.32
C ILE A 64 -4.13 -3.47 10.27
N ALA A 65 -3.04 -2.82 9.87
CA ALA A 65 -1.87 -2.63 10.72
C ALA A 65 -2.22 -1.87 12.01
N TYR A 66 -2.96 -0.77 11.92
CA TYR A 66 -3.42 -0.02 13.10
C TYR A 66 -4.39 -0.79 13.99
N HIS A 67 -5.19 -1.70 13.42
CA HIS A 67 -6.05 -2.57 14.22
C HIS A 67 -5.23 -3.61 14.99
N ARG A 68 -4.28 -4.28 14.31
CA ARG A 68 -3.36 -5.24 14.95
C ARG A 68 -2.45 -4.59 16.00
N ILE A 69 -1.98 -3.36 15.77
CA ILE A 69 -1.21 -2.62 16.77
C ILE A 69 -2.02 -2.37 18.04
N ARG A 70 -3.30 -1.98 17.92
CA ARG A 70 -4.18 -1.80 19.08
C ARG A 70 -4.45 -3.09 19.84
N GLU A 71 -4.65 -4.21 19.15
CA GLU A 71 -4.77 -5.52 19.79
C GLU A 71 -3.49 -5.92 20.56
N LEU A 72 -2.31 -5.42 20.13
CA LEU A 72 -1.04 -5.62 20.81
C LEU A 72 -0.86 -4.72 22.04
N GLU A 73 -1.47 -3.55 22.03
CA GLU A 73 -1.44 -2.57 23.14
C GLU A 73 -2.40 -2.96 24.28
N GLU A 74 -3.49 -3.66 23.95
CA GLU A 74 -4.48 -4.15 24.92
C GLU A 74 -4.15 -5.54 25.54
N ALA A 75 -3.10 -6.23 25.06
CA ALA A 75 -2.74 -7.61 25.45
C ALA A 75 -1.52 -7.69 26.39
#